data_AF-A0A382SKZ1-F1
#
_entry.id   AF-A0A382SKZ1-F1
#
_cell.length_a   1.000
_cell.length_b   1.000
_cell.length_c   1.000
_cell.angle_alpha   90.00
_cell.angle_beta   90.00
_cell.angle_gamma   90.00
#
_symmetry.space_group_name_H-M   'P 1'
#
loop_
_entity.id
_entity.type
_entity.pdbx_description
1 polymer ?
#
loop_
_entity_poly.entity_id
_entity_poly.type
_entity_poly.pdbx_seq_one_letter_code
_entity_poly.pdbx_strand_id
1 'polypeptide(L)'
;MAANECFLDSATLRENVVALARNIGYVPRSRRSSRARISFLIDSLIETSTVTLNAGIVCNGAGDNTNYIFCIPEDITVPVNNGVAEFNNIEIFEGSFVSQNFTVDTSLFNQRYILDNSFIDTST
;
A
#
# COMPACT_ATOMS: atom_id res chain seq x y z
N MET A 1 37.84 7.16 3.53
CA MET A 1 36.43 6.76 3.70
C MET A 1 35.56 7.26 2.55
N ALA A 2 35.61 8.52 2.14
CA ALA A 2 34.82 9.03 1.00
C ALA A 2 35.05 8.26 -0.32
N ALA A 3 36.30 7.93 -0.67
CA ALA A 3 36.62 7.25 -1.93
C ALA A 3 36.00 5.85 -2.07
N ASN A 4 35.84 5.12 -0.96
CA ASN A 4 35.27 3.77 -0.98
C ASN A 4 33.74 3.81 -1.22
N GLU A 5 33.08 4.89 -0.83
CA GLU A 5 31.64 5.08 -1.02
C GLU A 5 31.28 5.58 -2.43
N CYS A 6 32.28 5.89 -3.27
CA CYS A 6 32.08 6.31 -4.67
C CYS A 6 31.91 5.13 -5.63
N PHE A 7 32.35 3.92 -5.26
CA PHE A 7 32.27 2.73 -6.10
C PHE A 7 31.27 1.73 -5.50
N LEU A 8 30.47 1.11 -6.37
CA LEU A 8 29.38 0.23 -5.96
C LEU A 8 29.90 -0.98 -5.18
N ASP A 9 31.03 -1.55 -5.60
CA ASP A 9 31.60 -2.76 -5.01
C ASP A 9 32.32 -2.53 -3.67
N SER A 10 32.71 -1.28 -3.37
CA SER A 10 33.40 -0.94 -2.12
C SER A 10 32.55 -0.12 -1.13
N ALA A 11 31.36 0.32 -1.54
CA ALA A 11 30.47 1.10 -0.68
C ALA A 11 29.91 0.21 0.44
N THR A 12 29.93 0.73 1.66
CA THR A 12 29.47 0.02 2.86
C THR A 12 28.16 0.59 3.40
N LEU A 13 27.89 1.87 3.17
CA LEU A 13 26.64 2.50 3.56
C LEU A 13 25.53 2.16 2.56
N ARG A 14 24.44 1.57 3.06
CA ARG A 14 23.28 1.18 2.24
C ARG A 14 22.76 2.33 1.38
N GLU A 15 22.70 3.55 1.92
CA GLU A 15 22.23 4.72 1.18
C GLU A 15 23.07 5.02 -0.07
N ASN A 16 24.40 4.92 0.05
CA ASN A 16 25.32 5.15 -1.06
C ASN A 16 25.22 4.03 -2.11
N VAL A 17 25.12 2.77 -1.69
CA VAL A 17 24.87 1.64 -2.60
C VAL A 17 23.57 1.85 -3.39
N VAL A 18 22.49 2.25 -2.71
CA VAL A 18 21.18 2.53 -3.33
C VAL A 18 21.27 3.72 -4.29
N ALA A 19 22.03 4.76 -3.96
CA ALA A 19 22.22 5.93 -4.81
C ALA A 19 23.02 5.60 -6.08
N LEU A 20 24.09 4.81 -5.96
CA LEU A 20 24.89 4.35 -7.09
C LEU A 20 24.09 3.40 -8.00
N ALA A 21 23.32 2.49 -7.41
CA ALA A 21 22.43 1.60 -8.17
C ALA A 21 21.37 2.39 -8.96
N ARG A 22 20.85 3.49 -8.40
CA ARG A 22 19.93 4.39 -9.10
C ARG A 22 20.54 5.01 -10.35
N ASN A 23 21.84 5.35 -10.32
CA ASN A 23 22.53 5.93 -11.48
C ASN A 23 22.63 4.96 -12.67
N ILE A 24 22.64 3.65 -12.42
CA ILE A 24 22.65 2.61 -13.46
C ILE A 24 21.24 2.08 -13.81
N GLY A 25 20.19 2.76 -13.34
CA GLY A 25 18.80 2.45 -13.67
C GLY A 25 18.14 1.39 -12.78
N TYR A 26 18.76 0.98 -11.66
CA TYR A 26 18.14 0.06 -10.71
C TYR A 26 17.70 0.76 -9.42
N VAL A 27 16.41 0.66 -9.10
CA VAL A 27 15.85 1.11 -7.81
C VAL A 27 15.57 -0.11 -6.95
N PRO A 28 16.27 -0.28 -5.81
CA PRO A 28 15.96 -1.36 -4.87
C PRO A 28 14.51 -1.29 -4.40
N ARG A 29 13.87 -2.47 -4.28
CA ARG A 29 12.46 -2.56 -3.87
C ARG A 29 12.27 -2.08 -2.44
N SER A 30 11.12 -1.45 -2.18
CA SER A 30 10.64 -1.18 -0.82
C SER A 30 10.26 -2.48 -0.10
N ARG A 31 9.89 -2.37 1.17
CA ARG A 31 9.18 -3.46 1.86
C ARG A 31 7.88 -3.77 1.10
N ARG A 32 7.46 -5.03 1.14
CA ARG A 32 6.22 -5.52 0.55
C ARG A 32 5.21 -5.84 1.63
N SER A 33 3.99 -5.32 1.52
CA SER A 33 2.90 -5.68 2.42
C SER A 33 2.50 -7.15 2.19
N SER A 34 2.11 -7.84 3.26
CA SER A 34 1.48 -9.16 3.13
C SER A 34 0.14 -9.01 2.40
N ARG A 35 -0.17 -9.97 1.51
CA ARG A 35 -1.40 -9.95 0.72
C ARG A 35 -2.22 -11.19 1.02
N ALA A 36 -3.54 -11.01 1.11
CA ALA A 36 -4.48 -12.12 1.22
C ALA A 36 -5.67 -11.88 0.30
N ARG A 37 -6.39 -12.95 -0.01
CA ARG A 37 -7.64 -12.87 -0.77
C ARG A 37 -8.76 -13.41 0.07
N ILE A 38 -9.82 -12.62 0.20
CA ILE A 38 -11.01 -12.99 0.96
C ILE A 38 -12.24 -12.93 0.07
N SER A 39 -13.18 -13.82 0.36
CA SER A 39 -14.53 -13.76 -0.19
C SER A 39 -15.51 -13.82 0.96
N PHE A 40 -16.50 -12.95 0.96
CA PHE A 40 -17.56 -12.94 1.96
C PHE A 40 -18.86 -12.45 1.33
N LEU A 41 -19.96 -12.78 1.99
CA LEU A 41 -21.29 -12.39 1.58
C LEU A 41 -21.95 -11.63 2.72
N ILE A 42 -22.76 -10.65 2.37
CA ILE A 42 -23.63 -9.94 3.30
C ILE A 42 -25.05 -10.31 2.89
N ASP A 43 -25.79 -10.95 3.80
CA ASP A 43 -27.18 -11.31 3.60
C ASP A 43 -28.13 -10.26 4.23
N SER A 44 -29.44 -10.47 4.09
CA SER A 44 -30.49 -9.67 4.74
C SER A 44 -30.63 -8.22 4.22
N LEU A 45 -30.31 -7.97 2.95
CA LEU A 45 -30.49 -6.66 2.30
C LEU A 45 -31.85 -6.57 1.59
N ILE A 46 -32.90 -6.13 2.30
CA ILE A 46 -34.27 -6.15 1.78
C ILE A 46 -34.59 -4.93 0.89
N GLU A 47 -33.99 -3.76 1.17
CA GLU A 47 -34.29 -2.49 0.47
C GLU A 47 -33.06 -1.79 -0.13
N THR A 48 -31.90 -2.45 -0.11
CA THR A 48 -30.64 -1.86 -0.58
C THR A 48 -30.31 -2.37 -1.98
N SER A 49 -30.02 -1.47 -2.92
CA SER A 49 -29.63 -1.82 -4.29
C SER A 49 -28.14 -2.11 -4.46
N THR A 50 -27.29 -1.42 -3.71
CA THR A 50 -25.82 -1.51 -3.81
C THR A 50 -25.17 -1.38 -2.44
N VAL A 51 -24.11 -2.15 -2.21
CA VAL A 51 -23.28 -2.05 -1.00
C VAL A 51 -21.89 -1.62 -1.38
N THR A 52 -21.34 -0.65 -0.64
CA THR A 52 -19.98 -0.15 -0.82
C THR A 52 -19.13 -0.58 0.37
N LEU A 53 -18.08 -1.33 0.10
CA LEU A 53 -16.99 -1.49 1.05
C LEU A 53 -16.03 -0.31 0.85
N ASN A 54 -15.88 0.52 1.87
CA ASN A 54 -15.01 1.69 1.79
C ASN A 54 -13.54 1.30 2.03
N ALA A 55 -12.64 2.03 1.38
CA ALA A 55 -11.20 1.95 1.58
C ALA A 55 -10.85 2.19 3.05
N GLY A 56 -9.85 1.46 3.53
CA GLY A 56 -9.47 1.44 4.94
C GLY A 56 -9.44 0.04 5.52
N ILE A 57 -9.61 -0.06 6.84
CA ILE A 57 -9.46 -1.30 7.59
C ILE A 57 -10.65 -2.22 7.36
N VAL A 58 -10.38 -3.47 7.01
CA VAL A 58 -11.42 -4.47 6.67
C VAL A 58 -11.43 -5.63 7.65
N CYS A 59 -10.25 -6.16 8.01
CA CYS A 59 -10.20 -7.29 8.93
C CYS A 59 -8.93 -7.30 9.78
N ASN A 60 -8.99 -8.10 10.84
CA ASN A 60 -7.89 -8.39 11.73
C ASN A 60 -7.54 -9.87 11.62
N GLY A 61 -6.32 -10.17 11.18
CA GLY A 61 -5.78 -11.52 11.12
C GLY A 61 -4.97 -11.83 12.38
N ALA A 62 -5.27 -12.95 13.04
CA ALA A 62 -4.45 -13.45 14.14
C ALA A 62 -3.35 -14.38 13.60
N GLY A 63 -2.09 -14.13 13.97
CA GLY A 63 -0.95 -14.98 13.62
C GLY A 63 0.13 -14.94 14.70
N ASP A 64 0.64 -16.11 15.10
CA ASP A 64 1.74 -16.28 16.08
C ASP A 64 1.64 -15.35 17.31
N ASN A 65 0.48 -15.39 17.98
CA ASN A 65 0.22 -14.60 19.20
C ASN A 65 0.21 -13.07 18.99
N THR A 66 0.12 -12.61 17.75
CA THR A 66 0.05 -11.20 17.34
C THR A 66 -1.13 -10.96 16.40
N ASN A 67 -1.67 -9.75 16.42
CA ASN A 67 -2.78 -9.33 15.56
C ASN A 67 -2.26 -8.42 14.46
N TYR A 68 -2.65 -8.70 13.21
CA TYR A 68 -2.29 -7.95 12.02
C TYR A 68 -3.54 -7.32 11.41
N ILE A 69 -3.45 -6.06 11.05
CA ILE A 69 -4.55 -5.31 10.45
C ILE A 69 -4.41 -5.36 8.93
N PHE A 70 -5.51 -5.63 8.25
CA PHE A 70 -5.58 -5.63 6.80
C PHE A 70 -6.54 -4.55 6.31
N CYS A 71 -6.11 -3.86 5.25
CA CYS A 71 -6.81 -2.76 4.63
C CYS A 71 -7.02 -3.00 3.13
N ILE A 72 -7.93 -2.21 2.55
CA ILE A 72 -8.14 -2.12 1.10
C ILE A 72 -7.84 -0.67 0.65
N PRO A 73 -7.14 -0.48 -0.47
CA PRO A 73 -6.73 0.86 -0.93
C PRO A 73 -7.87 1.64 -1.62
N GLU A 74 -8.90 0.96 -2.12
CA GLU A 74 -9.97 1.55 -2.91
C GLU A 74 -11.36 1.07 -2.46
N ASP A 75 -12.38 1.88 -2.74
CA ASP A 75 -13.77 1.53 -2.45
C ASP A 75 -14.27 0.48 -3.46
N ILE A 76 -14.89 -0.59 -2.97
CA ILE A 76 -15.44 -1.67 -3.79
C ILE A 76 -16.96 -1.64 -3.67
N THR A 77 -17.65 -1.37 -4.78
CA THR A 77 -19.11 -1.33 -4.84
C THR A 77 -19.65 -2.58 -5.54
N VAL A 78 -20.60 -3.27 -4.89
CA VAL A 78 -21.23 -4.49 -5.42
C VAL A 78 -22.76 -4.34 -5.41
N PRO A 79 -23.47 -4.78 -6.47
CA PRO A 79 -24.93 -4.80 -6.48
C PRO A 79 -25.50 -5.90 -5.57
N VAL A 80 -26.66 -5.64 -4.98
CA VAL A 80 -27.40 -6.62 -4.19
C VAL A 80 -28.28 -7.45 -5.12
N ASN A 81 -28.07 -8.76 -5.15
CA ASN A 81 -28.88 -9.71 -5.93
C ASN A 81 -29.64 -10.62 -4.96
N ASN A 82 -30.97 -10.69 -5.09
CA ASN A 82 -31.84 -11.51 -4.22
C ASN A 82 -31.62 -11.28 -2.71
N GLY A 83 -31.31 -10.04 -2.32
CA GLY A 83 -31.05 -9.67 -0.93
C GLY A 83 -29.67 -10.07 -0.38
N VAL A 84 -28.75 -10.48 -1.26
CA VAL A 84 -27.36 -10.83 -0.92
C VAL A 84 -26.39 -9.96 -1.73
N ALA A 85 -25.39 -9.39 -1.06
CA ALA A 85 -24.23 -8.76 -1.69
C ALA A 85 -23.03 -9.69 -1.59
N GLU A 86 -22.46 -10.08 -2.74
CA GLU A 86 -21.33 -11.02 -2.80
C GLU A 86 -20.03 -10.31 -3.14
N PHE A 87 -19.08 -10.34 -2.20
CA PHE A 87 -17.74 -9.83 -2.37
C PHE A 87 -16.79 -11.01 -2.62
N ASN A 88 -16.36 -11.18 -3.87
CA ASN A 88 -15.58 -12.34 -4.29
C ASN A 88 -14.13 -11.97 -4.62
N ASN A 89 -13.18 -12.72 -4.06
CA ASN A 89 -11.75 -12.65 -4.38
C ASN A 89 -11.17 -11.23 -4.23
N ILE A 90 -11.53 -10.56 -3.13
CA ILE A 90 -11.01 -9.24 -2.79
C ILE A 90 -9.59 -9.38 -2.26
N GLU A 91 -8.66 -8.63 -2.85
CA GLU A 91 -7.28 -8.54 -2.38
C GLU A 91 -7.18 -7.52 -1.23
N ILE A 92 -6.68 -7.99 -0.09
CA ILE A 92 -6.45 -7.19 1.11
C ILE A 92 -4.95 -7.11 1.40
N PHE A 93 -4.52 -5.98 1.93
CA PHE A 93 -3.11 -5.67 2.17
C PHE A 93 -2.88 -5.42 3.66
N GLU A 94 -1.83 -6.01 4.21
CA GLU A 94 -1.43 -5.78 5.60
C GLU A 94 -0.86 -4.37 5.77
N GLY A 95 -1.30 -3.68 6.81
CA GLY A 95 -0.84 -2.34 7.16
C GLY A 95 -1.97 -1.39 7.51
N SER A 96 -1.64 -0.09 7.50
CA SER A 96 -2.58 1.00 7.77
C SER A 96 -2.75 1.86 6.53
N PHE A 97 -3.99 2.21 6.21
CA PHE A 97 -4.30 3.14 5.13
C PHE A 97 -4.00 4.58 5.57
N VAL A 98 -3.08 5.25 4.87
CA VAL A 98 -2.67 6.63 5.17
C VAL A 98 -2.77 7.46 3.90
N SER A 99 -3.52 8.56 3.97
CA SER A 99 -3.61 9.55 2.90
C SER A 99 -2.75 10.77 3.24
N GLN A 100 -1.95 11.23 2.27
CA GLN A 100 -1.17 12.47 2.37
C GLN A 100 -1.58 13.40 1.23
N ASN A 101 -1.97 14.62 1.57
CA ASN A 101 -2.39 15.64 0.60
C ASN A 101 -1.27 16.65 0.41
N PHE A 102 -0.94 16.97 -0.84
CA PHE A 102 0.04 17.98 -1.19
C PHE A 102 -0.60 19.12 -1.97
N THR A 103 -0.28 20.37 -1.61
CA THR A 103 -0.69 21.54 -2.39
C THR A 103 0.26 21.73 -3.57
N VAL A 104 -0.27 21.68 -4.78
CA VAL A 104 0.51 21.87 -6.02
C VAL A 104 0.61 23.35 -6.34
N ASP A 105 1.83 23.88 -6.40
CA ASP A 105 2.11 25.25 -6.83
C ASP A 105 2.84 25.25 -8.17
N THR A 106 2.11 25.59 -9.23
CA THR A 106 2.63 25.61 -10.60
C THR A 106 3.66 26.71 -10.86
N SER A 107 3.82 27.68 -9.93
CA SER A 107 4.85 28.71 -10.04
C SER A 107 6.25 28.23 -9.61
N LEU A 108 6.31 27.15 -8.82
CA LEU A 108 7.56 26.56 -8.33
C LEU A 108 7.99 25.39 -9.23
N PHE A 109 8.92 25.66 -10.15
CA PHE A 109 9.42 24.65 -11.11
C PHE A 109 10.08 23.43 -10.44
N ASN A 110 10.67 23.60 -9.24
CA ASN A 110 11.42 22.56 -8.53
C ASN A 110 10.69 21.98 -7.31
N GLN A 111 9.35 22.02 -7.29
CA GLN A 111 8.57 21.45 -6.20
C GLN A 111 8.77 19.91 -6.12
N ARG A 112 9.05 19.40 -4.92
CA ARG A 112 9.22 17.96 -4.63
C ARG A 112 8.17 17.51 -3.63
N TYR A 113 7.57 16.35 -3.89
CA TYR A 113 6.64 15.69 -2.98
C TYR A 113 7.37 14.52 -2.32
N ILE A 114 7.57 14.62 -1.01
CA ILE A 114 8.33 13.63 -0.23
C ILE A 114 7.33 12.82 0.59
N LEU A 115 7.45 11.51 0.52
CA LEU A 115 6.70 10.58 1.36
C LEU A 115 7.58 10.20 2.55
N ASP A 116 7.27 10.74 3.73
CA ASP A 116 8.13 10.57 4.92
C ASP A 116 8.04 9.18 5.57
N ASN A 117 7.08 8.35 5.16
CA ASN A 117 6.88 7.03 5.74
C ASN A 117 7.93 6.03 5.24
N SER A 118 8.88 5.66 6.10
CA SER A 118 9.95 4.70 5.79
C SER A 118 9.48 3.28 5.52
N PHE A 119 8.26 2.91 5.93
CA PHE A 119 7.69 1.57 5.78
C PHE A 119 6.69 1.45 4.64
N ILE A 120 6.61 2.46 3.77
CA ILE A 120 5.68 2.44 2.64
C ILE A 120 6.03 1.31 1.65
N ASP A 121 5.01 0.58 1.19
CA ASP A 121 5.13 -0.28 0.02
C ASP A 121 4.86 0.56 -1.23
N THR A 122 5.84 0.62 -2.13
CA THR A 122 5.75 1.39 -3.37
C THR A 122 4.98 0.67 -4.49
N SER A 123 4.47 -0.55 -4.27
CA SER A 123 3.68 -1.30 -5.25
C SER A 123 2.19 -1.40 -4.98
N THR A 124 1.73 -0.82 -3.89
CA THR A 124 0.31 -0.75 -3.48
C THR A 124 -0.15 0.69 -3.59
#